data_AF-A0AAD4MFS1-F1
#
_entry.id   AF-A0AAD4MFS1-F1
#
_cell.length_a   1.000
_cell.length_b   1.000
_cell.length_c   1.000
_cell.angle_alpha   90.00
_cell.angle_beta   90.00
_cell.angle_gamma   90.00
#
_symmetry.space_group_name_H-M   'P 1'
#
loop_
_entity.id
_entity.type
_entity.pdbx_description
1 polymer ?
#
loop_
_entity_poly.entity_id
_entity_poly.type
_entity_poly.pdbx_seq_one_letter_code
_entity_poly.pdbx_strand_id
1 'polypeptide(L)'
;MPGEPEVHGLLALMEIQASRLRARTAPDGAFVPITQQNRATWDQLLIRRGLNALAQAEALGGADGPYALQAALAACHARTRSSEDTDWPRIAGLYDRLRMVMPSPVVDLNRAVAYSMAFGPEAGLILVDELAEGRGAAQLRPPSGRARGLPVPGRPPCRGKGPRSKPRPPSPATRASANFLLERAAACVSHG
;
A
#
# COMPACT_ATOMS: atom_id res chain seq x y z
N MET A 1 15.01 16.01 -18.41
CA MET A 1 14.05 15.20 -19.16
C MET A 1 12.64 15.44 -18.64
N PRO A 2 11.89 16.43 -19.16
CA PRO A 2 10.55 16.78 -18.66
C PRO A 2 9.45 15.77 -19.05
N GLY A 3 9.73 14.83 -19.95
CA GLY A 3 8.76 13.83 -20.44
C GLY A 3 8.87 12.43 -19.84
N GLU A 4 9.76 12.20 -18.87
CA GLU A 4 9.91 10.88 -18.24
C GLU A 4 8.89 10.70 -17.10
N PRO A 5 7.89 9.80 -17.21
CA PRO A 5 6.81 9.71 -16.22
C PRO A 5 7.30 9.36 -14.81
N GLU A 6 8.29 8.46 -14.70
CA GLU A 6 8.77 7.99 -13.40
C GLU A 6 9.58 9.03 -12.61
N VAL A 7 10.15 10.03 -13.28
CA VAL A 7 10.77 11.18 -12.60
C VAL A 7 9.70 12.00 -11.86
N HIS A 8 8.55 12.21 -12.51
CA HIS A 8 7.40 12.87 -11.88
C HIS A 8 6.78 12.00 -10.78
N GLY A 9 6.73 10.68 -10.98
CA GLY A 9 6.30 9.72 -9.94
C GLY A 9 7.19 9.76 -8.69
N LEU A 10 8.51 9.79 -8.86
CA LEU A 10 9.46 9.89 -7.74
C LEU A 10 9.36 11.25 -7.04
N LEU A 11 9.27 12.34 -7.80
CA LEU A 11 9.05 13.67 -7.24
C LEU A 11 7.76 13.70 -6.41
N ALA A 12 6.66 13.16 -6.94
CA ALA A 12 5.39 13.07 -6.23
C ALA A 12 5.53 12.31 -4.90
N LEU A 13 6.21 11.15 -4.92
CA LEU A 13 6.45 10.36 -3.72
C LEU A 13 7.26 11.13 -2.69
N MET A 14 8.35 11.79 -3.09
CA MET A 14 9.22 12.54 -2.20
C MET A 14 8.47 13.70 -1.53
N GLU A 15 7.73 14.49 -2.29
CA GLU A 15 6.94 15.63 -1.79
C GLU A 15 5.89 15.17 -0.76
N ILE A 16 5.13 14.12 -1.07
CA ILE A 16 4.07 13.64 -0.17
C ILE A 16 4.67 12.97 1.07
N GLN A 17 5.81 12.30 0.98
CA GLN A 17 6.48 11.75 2.16
C GLN A 17 7.10 12.85 3.03
N ALA A 18 7.65 13.90 2.42
CA ALA A 18 8.22 15.04 3.12
C ALA A 18 7.15 15.84 3.88
N SER A 19 5.92 15.92 3.33
CA SER A 19 4.84 16.72 3.93
C SER A 19 4.48 16.31 5.36
N ARG A 20 4.74 15.06 5.73
CA ARG A 20 4.38 14.49 7.04
C ARG A 20 5.56 14.27 7.98
N LEU A 21 6.78 14.69 7.64
CA LEU A 21 7.98 14.41 8.44
C LEU A 21 7.80 14.74 9.93
N ARG A 22 7.20 15.90 10.22
CA ARG A 22 6.94 16.37 11.60
C ARG A 22 5.91 15.53 12.36
N ALA A 23 5.07 14.78 11.64
CA ALA A 23 4.02 13.95 12.24
C ALA A 23 4.45 12.48 12.41
N ARG A 24 5.66 12.09 12.00
CA ARG A 24 6.13 10.69 12.06
C ARG A 24 6.60 10.25 13.44
N THR A 25 6.94 11.20 14.29
CA THR A 25 7.49 10.95 15.63
C THR A 25 6.74 11.78 16.66
N ALA A 26 6.45 11.17 17.81
CA ALA A 26 5.92 11.85 18.97
C ALA A 26 7.05 12.62 19.70
N PRO A 27 6.72 13.53 20.65
CA PRO A 27 7.73 14.29 21.39
C PRO A 27 8.75 13.44 22.17
N ASP A 28 8.37 12.22 22.52
CA ASP A 28 9.23 11.21 23.16
C ASP A 28 10.12 10.44 22.16
N GLY A 29 10.02 10.75 20.87
CA GLY A 29 10.74 10.07 19.78
C GLY A 29 10.09 8.79 19.27
N ALA A 30 8.95 8.36 19.84
CA ALA A 30 8.25 7.16 19.39
C ALA A 30 7.66 7.32 17.98
N PHE A 31 7.65 6.25 17.19
CA PHE A 31 7.03 6.27 15.86
C PHE A 31 5.51 6.35 15.96
N VAL A 32 4.93 7.25 15.18
CA VAL A 32 3.47 7.41 15.08
C VAL A 32 2.96 6.71 13.82
N PRO A 33 2.10 5.66 13.93
CA PRO A 33 1.47 5.01 12.79
C PRO A 33 0.67 6.01 11.94
N ILE A 34 0.66 5.84 10.62
CA ILE A 34 0.03 6.80 9.68
C ILE A 34 -1.46 7.07 9.98
N THR A 35 -2.16 6.11 10.58
CA THR A 35 -3.57 6.25 11.00
C THR A 35 -3.76 7.11 12.24
N GLN A 36 -2.71 7.31 13.04
CA GLN A 36 -2.71 8.11 14.27
C GLN A 36 -1.98 9.46 14.10
N GLN A 37 -1.35 9.70 12.94
CA GLN A 37 -0.69 10.97 12.65
C GLN A 37 -1.74 12.08 12.56
N ASN A 38 -1.49 13.20 13.25
CA ASN A 38 -2.32 14.39 13.10
C ASN A 38 -2.11 14.99 11.71
N ARG A 39 -3.08 14.78 10.81
CA ARG A 39 -2.99 15.23 9.41
C ARG A 39 -3.11 16.75 9.25
N ALA A 40 -3.63 17.45 10.25
CA ALA A 40 -3.69 18.91 10.24
C ALA A 40 -2.29 19.56 10.30
N THR A 41 -1.27 18.84 10.76
CA THR A 41 0.12 19.33 10.79
C THR A 41 0.91 19.02 9.53
N TRP A 42 0.29 18.35 8.55
CA TRP A 42 0.97 18.00 7.30
C TRP A 42 1.09 19.23 6.39
N ASP A 43 2.24 19.37 5.75
CA ASP A 43 2.55 20.49 4.87
C ASP A 43 1.68 20.46 3.60
N GLN A 44 0.73 21.38 3.54
CA GLN A 44 -0.25 21.46 2.45
C GLN A 44 0.35 21.95 1.12
N LEU A 45 1.52 22.61 1.15
CA LEU A 45 2.21 23.02 -0.08
C LEU A 45 2.91 21.81 -0.71
N LEU A 46 3.62 21.02 0.10
CA LEU A 46 4.27 19.80 -0.37
C LEU A 46 3.24 18.78 -0.87
N ILE A 47 2.10 18.63 -0.18
CA ILE A 47 0.99 17.79 -0.67
C ILE A 47 0.53 18.26 -2.05
N ARG A 48 0.26 19.56 -2.24
CA ARG A 48 -0.18 20.10 -3.54
C ARG A 48 0.85 19.85 -4.65
N ARG A 49 2.13 20.10 -4.38
CA ARG A 49 3.22 19.84 -5.33
C ARG A 49 3.29 18.37 -5.71
N GLY A 50 3.22 17.48 -4.72
CA GLY A 50 3.26 16.05 -4.96
C GLY A 50 2.06 15.53 -5.75
N LEU A 51 0.86 16.03 -5.47
CA LEU A 51 -0.34 15.69 -6.23
C LEU A 51 -0.27 16.18 -7.69
N ASN A 52 0.29 17.36 -7.93
CA ASN A 52 0.50 17.86 -9.29
C ASN A 52 1.54 17.02 -10.07
N ALA A 53 2.65 16.66 -9.42
CA ALA A 53 3.65 15.78 -10.02
C ALA A 53 3.06 14.39 -10.33
N LEU A 54 2.21 13.84 -9.44
CA LEU A 54 1.53 12.58 -9.70
C LEU A 54 0.60 12.67 -10.92
N ALA A 55 -0.20 13.74 -11.01
CA ALA A 55 -1.07 13.97 -12.15
C ALA A 55 -0.27 14.07 -13.46
N GLN A 56 0.92 14.68 -13.43
CA GLN A 56 1.81 14.75 -14.58
C GLN A 56 2.36 13.37 -14.98
N ALA A 57 2.76 12.54 -14.01
CA ALA A 57 3.18 11.16 -14.28
C ALA A 57 2.06 10.34 -14.94
N GLU A 58 0.83 10.47 -14.44
CA GLU A 58 -0.36 9.82 -15.00
C GLU A 58 -0.67 10.31 -16.43
N ALA A 59 -0.61 11.62 -16.67
CA ALA A 59 -0.86 12.21 -18.00
C ALA A 59 0.15 11.76 -19.06
N LEU A 60 1.38 11.41 -18.65
CA LEU A 60 2.41 10.85 -19.52
C LEU A 60 2.30 9.33 -19.69
N GLY A 61 1.25 8.69 -19.15
CA GLY A 61 1.04 7.24 -19.25
C GLY A 61 1.81 6.40 -18.23
N GLY A 62 2.41 7.03 -17.21
CA GLY A 62 3.24 6.36 -16.20
C GLY A 62 2.49 5.82 -14.98
N ALA A 63 1.16 5.75 -15.02
CA ALA A 63 0.35 5.43 -13.83
C ALA A 63 0.63 4.05 -13.19
N ASP A 64 1.23 3.12 -13.94
CA ASP A 64 1.62 1.77 -13.50
C ASP A 64 3.10 1.66 -13.12
N GLY A 65 3.87 2.75 -13.19
CA GLY A 65 5.27 2.74 -12.80
C GLY A 65 5.46 2.61 -11.27
N PRO A 66 6.59 2.04 -10.81
CA PRO A 66 6.83 1.76 -9.41
C PRO A 66 6.74 3.00 -8.50
N TYR A 67 7.31 4.13 -8.92
CA TYR A 67 7.24 5.36 -8.13
C TYR A 67 5.87 6.02 -8.22
N ALA A 68 5.23 6.03 -9.40
CA ALA A 68 3.88 6.54 -9.55
C ALA A 68 2.87 5.79 -8.65
N LEU A 69 2.96 4.45 -8.57
CA LEU A 69 2.10 3.64 -7.70
C LEU A 69 2.34 3.91 -6.21
N GLN A 70 3.59 4.03 -5.79
CA GLN A 70 3.92 4.40 -4.41
C GLN A 70 3.45 5.82 -4.06
N ALA A 71 3.60 6.78 -4.99
CA ALA A 71 3.09 8.13 -4.85
C ALA A 71 1.55 8.12 -4.75
N ALA A 72 0.87 7.32 -5.56
CA ALA A 72 -0.59 7.17 -5.50
C ALA A 72 -1.07 6.59 -4.17
N LEU A 73 -0.35 5.62 -3.60
CA LEU A 73 -0.60 5.10 -2.25
C LEU A 73 -0.48 6.20 -1.20
N ALA A 74 0.62 6.97 -1.24
CA ALA A 74 0.84 8.09 -0.32
C ALA A 74 -0.24 9.19 -0.49
N ALA A 75 -0.64 9.47 -1.74
CA ALA A 75 -1.67 10.45 -2.07
C ALA A 75 -3.06 10.08 -1.52
N CYS A 76 -3.40 8.79 -1.41
CA CYS A 76 -4.67 8.37 -0.80
C CYS A 76 -4.80 8.86 0.65
N HIS A 77 -3.70 8.82 1.41
CA HIS A 77 -3.67 9.37 2.77
C HIS A 77 -3.63 10.90 2.77
N ALA A 78 -2.86 11.51 1.87
CA ALA A 78 -2.70 12.97 1.83
C ALA A 78 -3.96 13.74 1.40
N ARG A 79 -4.88 13.09 0.66
CA ARG A 79 -6.14 13.71 0.21
C ARG A 79 -7.20 13.79 1.30
N THR A 80 -7.04 13.07 2.40
CA THR A 80 -8.09 12.89 3.41
C THR A 80 -7.68 13.53 4.74
N ARG A 81 -8.61 14.27 5.35
CA ARG A 81 -8.35 15.03 6.60
C ARG A 81 -8.37 14.13 7.83
N SER A 82 -9.24 13.12 7.84
CA SER A 82 -9.26 12.06 8.86
C SER A 82 -8.71 10.76 8.32
N SER A 83 -8.22 9.90 9.21
CA SER A 83 -7.81 8.54 8.85
C SER A 83 -8.99 7.65 8.48
N GLU A 84 -10.16 7.91 9.03
CA GLU A 84 -11.42 7.21 8.75
C GLU A 84 -11.90 7.42 7.31
N ASP A 85 -11.64 8.61 6.74
CA ASP A 85 -12.02 8.95 5.36
C ASP A 85 -11.10 8.31 4.30
N THR A 86 -10.07 7.56 4.72
CA THR A 86 -9.10 6.97 3.80
C THR A 86 -9.78 5.92 2.92
N ASP A 87 -9.64 6.04 1.60
CA ASP A 87 -10.16 5.07 0.62
C ASP A 87 -9.30 3.79 0.62
N TRP A 88 -9.58 2.92 1.59
CA TRP A 88 -8.90 1.63 1.75
C TRP A 88 -9.10 0.67 0.56
N PRO A 89 -10.30 0.55 -0.06
CA PRO A 89 -10.46 -0.23 -1.28
C PRO A 89 -9.53 0.22 -2.42
N ARG A 90 -9.34 1.53 -2.61
CA ARG A 90 -8.37 2.05 -3.59
C ARG A 90 -6.93 1.70 -3.21
N ILE A 91 -6.55 1.82 -1.93
CA ILE A 91 -5.22 1.44 -1.45
C ILE A 91 -4.95 -0.05 -1.70
N ALA A 92 -5.92 -0.93 -1.43
CA ALA A 92 -5.82 -2.36 -1.70
C ALA A 92 -5.55 -2.63 -3.19
N GLY A 93 -6.30 -2.00 -4.09
CA GLY A 93 -6.10 -2.13 -5.54
C GLY A 93 -4.76 -1.54 -6.03
N LEU A 94 -4.25 -0.50 -5.40
CA LEU A 94 -2.91 0.03 -5.69
C LEU A 94 -1.81 -0.93 -5.26
N TYR A 95 -1.95 -1.59 -4.11
CA TYR A 95 -1.03 -2.66 -3.70
C TYR A 95 -1.10 -3.88 -4.62
N ASP A 96 -2.27 -4.23 -5.14
CA ASP A 96 -2.43 -5.27 -6.17
C ASP A 96 -1.64 -4.97 -7.45
N ARG A 97 -1.58 -3.71 -7.85
CA ARG A 97 -0.76 -3.28 -9.00
C ARG A 97 0.73 -3.21 -8.63
N LEU A 98 1.06 -2.64 -7.47
CA LEU A 98 2.45 -2.46 -7.04
C LEU A 98 3.19 -3.78 -6.90
N ARG A 99 2.56 -4.83 -6.36
CA ARG A 99 3.19 -6.17 -6.27
C ARG A 99 3.55 -6.77 -7.62
N MET A 100 2.86 -6.39 -8.70
CA MET A 100 3.14 -6.92 -10.05
C MET A 100 4.41 -6.32 -10.64
N VAL A 101 4.71 -5.07 -10.32
CA VAL A 101 5.90 -4.35 -10.82
C VAL A 101 7.07 -4.37 -9.81
N MET A 102 6.76 -4.52 -8.52
CA MET A 102 7.71 -4.56 -7.42
C MET A 102 7.35 -5.67 -6.41
N PRO A 103 7.59 -6.94 -6.75
CA PRO A 103 7.31 -8.05 -5.85
C PRO A 103 8.26 -8.00 -4.64
N SER A 104 7.70 -7.95 -3.44
CA SER A 104 8.47 -7.93 -2.19
C SER A 104 7.58 -8.36 -1.02
N PRO A 105 8.11 -9.12 -0.04
CA PRO A 105 7.36 -9.50 1.17
C PRO A 105 6.77 -8.29 1.91
N VAL A 106 7.43 -7.14 1.86
CA VAL A 106 6.93 -5.90 2.49
C VAL A 106 5.71 -5.36 1.75
N VAL A 107 5.69 -5.43 0.41
CA VAL A 107 4.55 -5.00 -0.41
C VAL A 107 3.36 -5.93 -0.16
N ASP A 108 3.58 -7.24 -0.12
CA ASP A 108 2.52 -8.21 0.13
C ASP A 108 1.95 -8.10 1.56
N LEU A 109 2.80 -7.82 2.56
CA LEU A 109 2.32 -7.58 3.92
C LEU A 109 1.47 -6.31 4.00
N ASN A 110 1.93 -5.20 3.41
CA ASN A 110 1.15 -3.97 3.38
C ASN A 110 -0.16 -4.12 2.59
N ARG A 111 -0.17 -4.97 1.57
CA ARG A 111 -1.39 -5.37 0.86
C ARG A 111 -2.37 -6.08 1.80
N ALA A 112 -1.91 -7.01 2.62
CA ALA A 112 -2.75 -7.69 3.60
C ALA A 112 -3.37 -6.70 4.60
N VAL A 113 -2.60 -5.71 5.06
CA VAL A 113 -3.11 -4.60 5.88
C VAL A 113 -4.22 -3.84 5.15
N ALA A 114 -3.99 -3.45 3.90
CA ALA A 114 -4.97 -2.70 3.12
C ALA A 114 -6.27 -3.48 2.90
N TYR A 115 -6.19 -4.78 2.63
CA TYR A 115 -7.34 -5.67 2.51
C TYR A 115 -8.10 -5.82 3.83
N SER A 116 -7.39 -5.95 4.96
CA SER A 116 -8.00 -5.97 6.29
C SER A 116 -8.83 -4.70 6.55
N MET A 117 -8.26 -3.54 6.25
CA MET A 117 -8.93 -2.25 6.44
C MET A 117 -10.11 -2.02 5.46
N ALA A 118 -10.04 -2.58 4.26
CA ALA A 118 -11.06 -2.40 3.22
C ALA A 118 -12.23 -3.38 3.33
N PHE A 119 -11.96 -4.63 3.71
CA PHE A 119 -12.90 -5.75 3.58
C PHE A 119 -13.06 -6.57 4.86
N GLY A 120 -12.47 -6.13 5.98
CA GLY A 120 -12.53 -6.81 7.27
C GLY A 120 -11.29 -7.66 7.56
N PRO A 121 -11.02 -7.95 8.84
CA PRO A 121 -9.79 -8.57 9.29
C PRO A 121 -9.52 -9.95 8.67
N GLU A 122 -10.57 -10.72 8.39
CA GLU A 122 -10.49 -12.04 7.77
C GLU A 122 -9.82 -11.97 6.39
N ALA A 123 -10.14 -10.93 5.60
CA ALA A 123 -9.55 -10.73 4.27
C ALA A 123 -8.03 -10.48 4.35
N GLY A 124 -7.55 -9.82 5.40
CA GLY A 124 -6.12 -9.63 5.62
C GLY A 124 -5.42 -10.88 6.10
N LEU A 125 -6.04 -11.62 7.03
CA LEU A 125 -5.47 -12.85 7.59
C LEU A 125 -5.24 -13.93 6.52
N ILE A 126 -6.20 -14.12 5.60
CA ILE A 126 -6.04 -15.04 4.46
C ILE A 126 -4.76 -14.74 3.68
N LEU A 127 -4.47 -13.46 3.45
CA LEU A 127 -3.27 -13.04 2.70
C LEU A 127 -1.98 -13.22 3.49
N VAL A 128 -2.01 -13.07 4.83
CA VAL A 128 -0.85 -13.32 5.69
C VAL A 128 -0.53 -14.81 5.72
N ASP A 129 -1.54 -15.68 5.79
CA ASP A 129 -1.37 -17.13 5.81
C ASP A 129 -0.74 -17.63 4.50
N GLU A 130 -1.18 -17.10 3.35
CA GLU A 130 -0.54 -17.39 2.06
C GLU A 130 0.95 -17.06 2.04
N LEU A 131 1.35 -15.93 2.63
CA LEU A 131 2.76 -15.52 2.73
C LEU A 131 3.56 -16.46 3.63
N ALA A 132 2.98 -16.86 4.77
CA ALA A 132 3.63 -17.78 5.71
C ALA A 132 3.90 -19.16 5.10
N GLU A 133 3.01 -19.62 4.22
CA GLU A 133 3.11 -20.92 3.55
C GLU A 133 4.06 -20.91 2.32
N GLY A 134 4.77 -19.80 2.07
CA GLY A 134 5.71 -19.68 0.95
C GLY A 134 5.05 -19.72 -0.43
N ARG A 135 3.72 -19.60 -0.46
CA ARG A 135 2.96 -19.42 -1.69
C ARG A 135 3.01 -17.94 -2.01
N GLY A 136 3.91 -17.54 -2.92
CA GLY A 136 3.86 -16.18 -3.48
C GLY A 136 2.42 -15.91 -3.95
N ALA A 137 1.72 -15.02 -3.24
CA ALA A 137 0.26 -14.91 -3.19
C ALA A 137 -0.39 -15.01 -4.58
N ALA A 138 -0.85 -16.21 -4.94
CA ALA A 138 -1.47 -16.44 -6.23
C ALA A 138 -2.97 -16.14 -6.11
N GLN A 139 -3.30 -14.89 -6.46
CA GLN A 139 -4.61 -14.49 -7.00
C GLN A 139 -5.82 -14.71 -6.07
N LEU A 140 -5.92 -13.93 -4.99
CA LEU A 140 -7.22 -13.67 -4.36
C LEU A 140 -7.92 -12.53 -5.10
N ARG A 141 -9.00 -12.85 -5.81
CA ARG A 141 -10.00 -11.88 -6.28
C ARG A 141 -10.83 -11.47 -5.05
N PRO A 142 -11.08 -10.18 -4.78
CA PRO A 142 -11.86 -9.76 -3.61
C PRO A 142 -13.23 -10.45 -3.62
N PRO A 143 -13.82 -10.77 -2.44
CA PRO A 143 -15.15 -11.35 -2.37
C PRO A 143 -16.12 -10.45 -3.14
N SER A 144 -16.83 -11.05 -4.09
CA SER A 144 -17.68 -10.35 -5.04
C SER A 144 -18.85 -9.65 -4.34
N GLY A 145 -18.69 -8.35 -4.09
CA GLY A 145 -19.75 -7.43 -3.71
C GLY A 145 -19.56 -6.10 -4.44
N ARG A 146 -20.06 -6.02 -5.69
CA ARG A 146 -20.17 -4.80 -6.52
C ARG A 146 -18.85 -4.07 -6.85
N ALA A 147 -17.96 -4.70 -7.61
CA ALA A 147 -17.03 -3.96 -8.46
C ALA A 147 -17.21 -4.45 -9.90
N ARG A 148 -17.84 -3.61 -10.74
CA ARG A 148 -18.05 -3.84 -12.16
C ARG A 148 -16.70 -3.88 -12.87
N GLY A 149 -16.53 -4.85 -13.75
CA GLY A 149 -15.24 -5.35 -14.23
C GLY A 149 -14.37 -4.35 -15.01
N LEU A 150 -13.07 -4.52 -14.85
CA LEU A 150 -12.05 -4.11 -15.82
C LEU A 150 -11.43 -5.38 -16.42
N PRO A 151 -11.25 -5.46 -17.75
CA PRO A 151 -10.60 -6.61 -18.37
C PRO A 151 -9.09 -6.59 -18.11
N VAL A 152 -8.55 -7.72 -17.66
CA VAL A 152 -7.10 -7.96 -17.56
C VAL A 152 -6.63 -8.59 -18.89
N PRO A 153 -5.66 -8.02 -19.62
CA PRO A 153 -5.10 -8.68 -20.80
C PRO A 153 -4.24 -9.89 -20.38
N GLY A 154 -4.41 -11.01 -21.09
CA GLY A 154 -3.75 -12.28 -20.81
C GLY A 154 -2.22 -12.24 -20.89
N ARG A 155 -1.56 -12.93 -19.96
CA ARG A 155 -0.11 -13.18 -19.95
C ARG A 155 0.21 -14.50 -20.68
N PRO A 156 1.31 -14.59 -21.45
CA PRO A 156 1.79 -15.86 -21.99
C PRO A 156 2.46 -16.72 -20.90
N PRO A 157 2.62 -18.04 -21.11
CA PRO A 157 3.12 -18.96 -20.09
C PRO A 157 4.66 -18.88 -19.97
N CYS A 158 5.17 -18.52 -18.79
CA CYS A 158 6.59 -18.63 -18.48
C CYS A 158 6.93 -20.01 -17.89
N ARG A 159 7.74 -20.77 -18.62
CA ARG A 159 8.37 -22.02 -18.16
C ARG A 159 9.68 -21.68 -17.43
N GLY A 160 9.84 -22.16 -16.19
CA GLY A 160 11.12 -22.08 -15.48
C GLY A 160 11.00 -22.58 -14.04
N LYS A 161 11.45 -23.81 -13.77
CA LYS A 161 11.57 -24.36 -12.41
C LYS A 161 12.91 -23.92 -11.82
N GLY A 162 12.88 -22.99 -10.85
CA GLY A 162 14.00 -22.70 -9.95
C GLY A 162 13.91 -23.51 -8.65
N PRO A 163 15.03 -23.76 -7.94
CA PRO A 163 15.04 -24.59 -6.73
C PRO A 163 14.31 -23.89 -5.57
N ARG A 164 13.50 -24.67 -4.83
CA ARG A 164 12.77 -24.21 -3.63
C ARG A 164 13.76 -23.95 -2.49
N SER A 165 13.97 -22.69 -2.14
CA SER A 165 14.63 -22.28 -0.90
C SER A 165 13.66 -22.34 0.28
N LYS A 166 14.16 -22.75 1.46
CA LYS A 166 13.36 -22.79 2.70
C LYS A 166 12.88 -21.38 3.10
N PRO A 167 11.66 -21.23 3.65
CA PRO A 167 11.17 -19.93 4.08
C PRO A 167 12.05 -19.38 5.22
N ARG A 168 12.53 -18.14 5.04
CA ARG A 168 13.31 -17.41 6.04
C ARG A 168 12.34 -16.87 7.11
N PRO A 169 12.67 -16.96 8.41
CA PRO A 169 11.79 -16.43 9.44
C PRO A 169 11.56 -14.92 9.25
N PRO A 170 10.35 -14.42 9.54
CA PRO A 170 10.00 -13.02 9.33
C PRO A 170 10.88 -12.09 10.17
N SER A 171 11.27 -10.97 9.56
CA SER A 171 12.06 -9.94 10.25
C SER A 171 11.29 -9.36 11.45
N PRO A 172 11.97 -8.76 12.44
CA PRO A 172 11.31 -8.12 13.59
C PRO A 172 10.25 -7.08 13.17
N ALA A 173 10.49 -6.32 12.09
CA ALA A 173 9.53 -5.37 11.52
C ALA A 173 8.27 -6.06 10.93
N THR A 174 8.43 -7.27 10.39
CA THR A 174 7.32 -8.09 9.89
C THR A 174 6.45 -8.59 11.04
N ARG A 175 7.08 -8.99 12.17
CA ARG A 175 6.37 -9.38 13.39
C ARG A 175 5.62 -8.20 14.04
N ALA A 176 6.22 -7.02 14.09
CA ALA A 176 5.55 -5.83 14.61
C ALA A 176 4.32 -5.44 13.76
N SER A 177 4.41 -5.58 12.43
CA SER A 177 3.30 -5.31 11.52
C SER A 177 2.20 -6.38 11.60
N ALA A 178 2.56 -7.65 11.79
CA ALA A 178 1.61 -8.73 12.06
C ALA A 178 0.90 -8.55 13.43
N ASN A 179 1.63 -8.16 14.47
CA ASN A 179 1.03 -7.83 15.77
C ASN A 179 0.10 -6.62 15.66
N PHE A 180 0.49 -5.57 14.92
CA PHE A 180 -0.38 -4.43 14.64
C PHE A 180 -1.68 -4.86 13.91
N LEU A 181 -1.57 -5.78 12.96
CA LEU A 181 -2.74 -6.36 12.27
C LEU A 181 -3.63 -7.15 13.23
N LEU A 182 -3.04 -7.96 14.11
CA LEU A 182 -3.75 -8.75 15.11
C LEU A 182 -4.43 -7.86 16.16
N GLU A 183 -3.76 -6.81 16.64
CA GLU A 183 -4.32 -5.84 17.59
C GLU A 183 -5.51 -5.07 16.99
N ARG A 184 -5.42 -4.70 15.72
CA ARG A 184 -6.54 -4.02 15.03
C ARG A 184 -7.68 -4.97 14.66
N ALA A 185 -7.38 -6.20 14.26
CA ALA A 185 -8.40 -7.23 14.05
C ALA A 185 -9.17 -7.50 15.36
N ALA A 186 -8.48 -7.57 16.50
CA ALA A 186 -9.09 -7.73 17.81
C ALA A 186 -9.97 -6.53 18.21
N ALA A 187 -9.56 -5.30 17.87
CA ALA A 187 -10.33 -4.09 18.16
C ALA A 187 -11.62 -3.95 17.30
N CYS A 188 -11.72 -4.65 16.17
CA CYS A 188 -12.95 -4.70 15.37
C CYS A 188 -13.98 -5.73 15.92
N VAL A 189 -13.54 -6.75 16.67
CA VAL A 189 -14.41 -7.79 17.24
C VAL A 189 -15.07 -7.34 18.56
N SER A 190 -14.50 -6.36 19.25
CA SER A 190 -15.03 -5.85 20.54
C SER A 190 -16.12 -4.78 20.42
N HIS A 191 -16.56 -4.44 19.20
CA HIS A 191 -17.65 -3.48 18.93
C HIS A 191 -18.78 -4.06 18.05
N GLY A 192 -18.92 -5.40 18.01
CA GLY A 192 -20.04 -6.11 17.39
C GLY A 192 -21.02 -6.68 18.42
#